data_AF-A0AAW0LT99-F1
#
_entry.id   AF-A0AAW0LT99-F1
#
_cell.length_a   1.000
_cell.length_b   1.000
_cell.length_c   1.000
_cell.angle_alpha   90.00
_cell.angle_beta   90.00
_cell.angle_gamma   90.00
#
_symmetry.space_group_name_H-M   'P 1'
#
loop_
_entity.id
_entity.type
_entity.pdbx_description
1 polymer ?
#
loop_
_entity_poly.entity_id
_entity_poly.type
_entity_poly.pdbx_seq_one_letter_code
_entity_poly.pdbx_strand_id
1 'polypeptide(L)'
;MKEGVSQNFLMGWPLVKSLLWALLLFVQIHEHIACIEEERAGLLELKAFLKSHTNYTKPLLPTWVYETKGECCSWERVNCSTATGHPFKDLRILDLSDNGISGWLGNEGM
;
A
#
# COMPACT_ATOMS: atom_id res chain seq x y z
N MET A 1 -56.14 -21.46 -18.36
CA MET A 1 -54.71 -21.78 -18.34
C MET A 1 -53.99 -20.55 -17.80
N LYS A 2 -53.90 -20.43 -16.47
CA LYS A 2 -53.48 -19.18 -15.81
C LYS A 2 -52.03 -19.32 -15.33
N GLU A 3 -51.17 -18.55 -15.99
CA GLU A 3 -50.04 -17.81 -15.41
C GLU A 3 -49.08 -18.59 -14.49
N GLY A 4 -48.34 -19.53 -15.08
CA GLY A 4 -47.27 -20.28 -14.39
C GLY A 4 -45.84 -19.78 -14.67
N VAL A 5 -45.65 -18.58 -15.25
CA VAL A 5 -44.32 -18.13 -15.72
C VAL A 5 -43.76 -16.95 -14.91
N SER A 6 -44.58 -16.19 -14.17
CA SER A 6 -44.16 -14.91 -13.60
C SER A 6 -43.60 -14.98 -12.16
N GLN A 7 -43.92 -16.02 -11.39
CA GLN A 7 -43.60 -16.05 -9.95
C GLN A 7 -42.13 -16.36 -9.62
N ASN A 8 -41.38 -16.95 -10.56
CA ASN A 8 -39.96 -17.26 -10.37
C ASN A 8 -39.05 -16.04 -10.62
N PHE A 9 -39.52 -15.06 -11.40
CA PHE A 9 -38.73 -13.89 -11.79
C PHE A 9 -38.72 -12.80 -10.71
N LEU A 10 -39.80 -12.70 -9.94
CA LEU A 10 -39.97 -11.68 -8.89
C LEU A 10 -39.20 -12.00 -7.60
N MET A 11 -38.93 -13.27 -7.32
CA MET A 11 -38.31 -13.72 -6.06
C MET A 11 -36.77 -13.62 -6.07
N GLY A 12 -36.14 -13.67 -7.26
CA GLY A 12 -34.69 -13.50 -7.42
C GLY A 12 -34.24 -12.03 -7.45
N TRP A 13 -35.11 -11.12 -7.87
CA TRP A 13 -34.80 -9.68 -7.95
C TRP A 13 -34.34 -9.05 -6.62
N PRO A 14 -34.99 -9.30 -5.46
CA PRO A 14 -34.53 -8.78 -4.18
C PRO A 14 -33.17 -9.37 -3.76
N LEU A 15 -32.89 -10.63 -4.09
CA LEU A 15 -31.59 -11.27 -3.82
C LEU A 15 -30.49 -10.68 -4.69
N VAL A 16 -30.75 -10.48 -5.98
CA VAL A 16 -29.80 -9.83 -6.91
C VAL A 16 -29.54 -8.39 -6.48
N LYS A 17 -30.57 -7.64 -6.09
CA LYS A 17 -30.39 -6.30 -5.50
C LYS A 17 -29.54 -6.36 -4.24
N SER A 18 -29.87 -7.23 -3.29
CA SER A 18 -29.08 -7.36 -2.05
C SER A 18 -27.62 -7.69 -2.33
N LEU A 19 -27.34 -8.57 -3.29
CA LEU A 19 -25.99 -8.92 -3.71
C LEU A 19 -25.27 -7.71 -4.34
N LEU A 20 -25.95 -6.96 -5.20
CA LEU A 20 -25.41 -5.73 -5.81
C LEU A 20 -25.11 -4.64 -4.76
N TRP A 21 -26.00 -4.44 -3.79
CA TRP A 21 -25.77 -3.51 -2.67
C TRP A 21 -24.62 -3.97 -1.77
N ALA A 22 -24.51 -5.27 -1.49
CA ALA A 22 -23.38 -5.83 -0.74
C ALA A 22 -22.05 -5.62 -1.49
N LEU A 23 -22.00 -5.88 -2.80
CA LEU A 23 -20.81 -5.64 -3.63
C LEU A 23 -20.42 -4.15 -3.67
N LEU A 24 -21.40 -3.24 -3.76
CA LEU A 24 -21.18 -1.79 -3.66
C LEU A 24 -20.59 -1.39 -2.30
N LEU A 25 -21.06 -1.99 -1.20
CA LEU A 25 -20.46 -1.79 0.12
C LEU A 25 -19.04 -2.36 0.19
N PHE A 26 -18.79 -3.55 -0.36
CA PHE A 26 -17.44 -4.16 -0.40
C PHE A 26 -16.43 -3.30 -1.17
N VAL A 27 -16.85 -2.66 -2.27
CA VAL A 27 -15.99 -1.75 -3.04
C VAL A 27 -15.60 -0.50 -2.25
N GLN A 28 -16.49 0.00 -1.38
CA GLN A 28 -16.19 1.14 -0.50
C GLN A 28 -15.27 0.76 0.68
N ILE A 29 -15.19 -0.51 1.06
CA ILE A 29 -14.38 -1.00 2.20
C ILE A 29 -12.96 -1.40 1.77
N HIS A 30 -12.63 -1.33 0.47
CA HIS A 30 -11.28 -1.59 -0.01
C HIS A 30 -10.41 -0.32 0.08
N GLU A 31 -10.07 0.08 1.30
CA GLU A 31 -8.97 1.03 1.52
C GLU A 31 -7.64 0.28 1.38
N HIS A 32 -7.25 -0.06 0.16
CA HIS A 32 -5.86 -0.48 -0.10
C HIS A 32 -4.98 0.77 -0.05
N ILE A 33 -4.38 0.99 1.11
CA ILE A 33 -3.53 2.13 1.42
C ILE A 33 -2.13 1.90 0.82
N ALA A 34 -2.04 1.87 -0.51
CA ALA A 34 -0.77 1.69 -1.19
C ALA A 34 0.08 2.97 -1.21
N CYS A 35 1.39 2.77 -1.03
CA CYS A 35 2.41 3.73 -1.44
C CYS A 35 2.38 3.90 -2.96
N ILE A 36 2.86 5.04 -3.47
CA ILE A 36 3.22 5.13 -4.89
C ILE A 36 4.38 4.16 -5.17
N GLU A 37 4.33 3.43 -6.29
CA GLU A 37 5.36 2.42 -6.62
C GLU A 37 6.76 3.05 -6.76
N GLU A 38 6.85 4.30 -7.22
CA GLU A 38 8.10 5.06 -7.32
C GLU A 38 8.72 5.36 -5.94
N GLU A 39 7.92 5.82 -4.98
CA GLU A 39 8.38 6.05 -3.60
C GLU A 39 8.83 4.73 -2.97
N ARG A 40 8.06 3.67 -3.17
CA ARG A 40 8.40 2.32 -2.70
C ARG A 40 9.73 1.84 -3.28
N ALA A 41 9.95 2.02 -4.57
CA ALA A 41 11.18 1.64 -5.25
C ALA A 41 12.38 2.44 -4.68
N GLY A 42 12.25 3.77 -4.58
CA GLY A 42 13.31 4.63 -4.04
C GLY A 42 13.69 4.29 -2.60
N LEU A 43 12.71 3.97 -1.75
CA LEU A 43 12.97 3.50 -0.38
C LEU A 43 13.75 2.16 -0.37
N LEU A 44 13.39 1.22 -1.24
CA LEU A 44 14.09 -0.08 -1.31
C LEU A 44 15.53 0.07 -1.85
N GLU A 45 15.74 0.96 -2.82
CA GLU A 45 17.08 1.32 -3.29
C GLU A 45 17.91 1.97 -2.18
N LEU A 46 17.33 2.91 -1.43
CA LEU A 46 17.98 3.52 -0.27
C LEU A 46 18.38 2.47 0.77
N LYS A 47 17.51 1.51 1.09
CA LYS A 47 17.84 0.40 1.99
C LYS A 47 19.03 -0.42 1.48
N ALA A 48 19.05 -0.75 0.20
CA ALA A 48 20.16 -1.49 -0.42
C ALA A 48 21.47 -0.69 -0.34
N PHE A 49 21.41 0.61 -0.61
CA PHE A 49 22.55 1.52 -0.49
C PHE A 49 23.08 1.60 0.95
N LEU A 50 22.20 1.79 1.93
CA LEU A 50 22.63 1.85 3.33
C LEU A 50 23.25 0.53 3.79
N LYS A 51 22.69 -0.60 3.35
CA LYS A 51 23.23 -1.94 3.65
C LYS A 51 24.64 -2.15 3.08
N SER A 52 24.95 -1.63 1.88
CA SER A 52 26.30 -1.77 1.30
C SER A 52 27.34 -0.86 1.94
N HIS A 53 26.92 0.21 2.61
CA HIS A 53 27.80 1.21 3.23
C HIS A 53 27.91 1.09 4.75
N THR A 54 27.37 0.02 5.35
CA THR A 54 27.44 -0.20 6.79
C THR A 54 27.95 -1.59 7.15
N ASN A 55 28.71 -1.68 8.25
CA ASN A 55 29.15 -2.93 8.85
C ASN A 55 28.17 -3.47 9.91
N TYR A 56 26.95 -2.92 9.98
CA TYR A 56 25.93 -3.43 10.90
C TYR A 56 25.61 -4.90 10.61
N THR A 57 25.82 -5.74 11.62
CA THR A 57 25.50 -7.17 11.57
C THR A 57 24.02 -7.45 11.81
N LYS A 58 23.27 -6.44 12.30
CA LYS A 58 21.82 -6.54 12.49
C LYS A 58 21.08 -6.24 11.19
N PRO A 59 19.90 -6.84 10.97
CA PRO A 59 19.04 -6.50 9.84
C PRO A 59 18.74 -4.99 9.85
N LEU A 60 19.16 -4.28 8.82
CA LEU A 60 18.84 -2.87 8.63
C LEU A 60 17.43 -2.75 8.04
N LEU A 61 16.59 -1.94 8.67
CA LEU A 61 15.21 -1.65 8.24
C LEU A 61 14.40 -2.93 7.92
N PRO A 62 14.31 -3.91 8.84
CA PRO A 62 13.73 -5.24 8.58
C PRO A 62 12.31 -5.20 8.00
N THR A 63 11.49 -4.19 8.30
CA THR A 63 10.10 -4.14 7.81
C THR A 63 9.99 -3.76 6.33
N TRP A 64 11.05 -3.22 5.72
CA TRP A 64 11.04 -2.74 4.34
C TRP A 64 11.21 -3.91 3.38
N VAL A 65 10.09 -4.49 2.91
CA VAL A 65 10.08 -5.74 2.12
C VAL A 65 9.41 -5.60 0.74
N TYR A 66 9.90 -6.39 -0.23
CA TYR A 66 9.37 -6.47 -1.59
C TYR A 66 8.05 -7.25 -1.69
N GLU A 67 7.79 -8.16 -0.76
CA GLU A 67 6.74 -9.18 -0.88
C GLU A 67 5.34 -8.65 -0.56
N THR A 68 5.21 -7.73 0.40
CA THR A 68 3.93 -7.05 0.66
C THR A 68 3.74 -5.93 -0.35
N LYS A 69 3.09 -6.24 -1.46
CA LYS A 69 2.45 -5.23 -2.31
C LYS A 69 1.44 -4.47 -1.45
N GLY A 70 1.83 -3.29 -0.99
CA GLY A 70 0.83 -2.27 -0.79
C GLY A 70 0.81 -1.50 0.52
N GLU A 71 1.77 -1.53 1.44
CA GLU A 71 1.74 -0.54 2.54
C GLU A 71 3.14 -0.13 3.00
N CYS A 72 3.81 0.78 2.27
CA CYS A 72 5.07 1.38 2.76
C CYS A 72 4.86 2.13 4.09
N CYS A 73 3.63 2.60 4.34
CA CYS A 73 3.24 3.28 5.57
C CYS A 73 3.22 2.37 6.81
N SER A 74 3.26 1.05 6.61
CA SER A 74 3.45 0.07 7.69
C SER A 74 4.93 -0.11 8.05
N TRP A 75 5.84 0.39 7.22
CA TRP A 75 7.27 0.26 7.46
C TRP A 75 7.69 1.16 8.61
N GLU A 76 8.61 0.64 9.43
CA GLU A 76 9.23 1.43 10.47
C GLU A 76 9.83 2.71 9.88
N ARG A 77 9.68 3.81 10.62
CA ARG A 77 10.27 5.12 10.29
C ARG A 77 9.73 5.76 9.00
N VAL A 78 8.71 5.18 8.37
CA VAL A 78 7.95 5.78 7.27
C VAL A 78 6.64 6.32 7.84
N ASN A 79 6.40 7.61 7.65
CA ASN A 79 5.12 8.23 7.97
C ASN A 79 4.51 8.83 6.71
N CYS A 80 3.28 8.43 6.42
CA CYS A 80 2.57 8.89 5.24
C CYS A 80 1.47 9.89 5.60
N SER A 81 1.10 10.73 4.64
CA SER A 81 -0.12 11.53 4.72
C SER A 81 -1.17 11.05 3.73
N THR A 82 -2.42 11.06 4.16
CA THR A 82 -3.56 10.91 3.25
C THR A 82 -3.89 12.27 2.66
N ALA A 83 -3.72 12.43 1.35
CA ALA A 83 -4.32 13.56 0.65
C ALA A 83 -5.83 13.32 0.53
N THR A 84 -6.64 14.32 0.88
CA THR A 84 -8.10 14.20 0.84
C THR A 84 -8.57 13.85 -0.58
N GLY A 85 -9.16 12.67 -0.76
CA GLY A 85 -9.66 12.22 -2.06
C GLY A 85 -8.69 11.41 -2.91
N HIS A 86 -7.48 11.10 -2.41
CA HIS A 86 -6.55 10.19 -3.07
C HIS A 86 -6.60 8.80 -2.41
N PRO A 87 -6.73 7.71 -3.20
CA PRO A 87 -6.70 6.34 -2.65
C PRO A 87 -5.28 5.90 -2.24
N PHE A 88 -4.26 6.68 -2.60
CA PHE A 88 -2.86 6.45 -2.29
C PHE A 88 -2.39 7.34 -1.14
N LYS A 89 -1.45 6.83 -0.34
CA LYS A 89 -0.77 7.61 0.69
C LYS A 89 0.63 7.98 0.20
N ASP A 90 0.93 9.27 0.28
CA ASP A 90 2.23 9.81 -0.09
C ASP A 90 3.17 9.77 1.12
N LEU A 91 4.45 9.50 0.86
CA LEU A 91 5.48 9.57 1.88
C LEU A 91 5.65 11.02 2.34
N ARG A 92 5.44 11.28 3.64
CA ARG A 92 5.58 12.62 4.21
C ARG A 92 6.84 12.79 5.02
N ILE A 93 7.21 11.77 5.80
CA ILE A 93 8.39 11.81 6.66
C ILE A 93 9.09 10.46 6.57
N LEU A 94 10.41 10.52 6.37
CA LEU A 94 11.31 9.39 6.51
C LEU A 94 12.32 9.71 7.61
N ASP A 95 12.31 8.92 8.68
CA ASP A 95 13.26 9.07 9.78
C ASP A 95 14.47 8.13 9.60
N LEU A 96 15.64 8.74 9.39
CA LEU A 96 16.92 8.02 9.22
C LEU A 96 17.89 8.21 10.38
N SER A 97 17.49 8.94 11.42
CA SER A 97 18.39 9.48 12.45
C SER A 97 19.11 8.39 13.28
N ASP A 98 18.53 7.20 13.41
CA ASP A 98 19.07 6.07 14.18
C ASP A 98 19.58 4.92 13.28
N ASN A 99 20.25 5.26 12.18
CA ASN A 99 20.89 4.28 11.28
C ASN A 99 22.42 4.35 11.29
N GLY A 100 23.01 5.26 12.07
CA GLY A 100 24.47 5.46 12.09
C GLY A 100 25.01 5.85 10.71
N ILE A 101 24.29 6.69 9.97
CA ILE A 101 24.70 7.15 8.64
C ILE A 101 25.85 8.14 8.83
N SER A 102 27.07 7.63 8.79
CA SER A 102 28.30 8.43 8.80
C SER A 102 28.99 8.31 7.45
N GLY A 103 29.24 9.44 6.77
CA GLY A 103 29.94 9.46 5.48
C GLY A 103 29.47 10.57 4.57
N TRP A 104 30.10 10.67 3.40
CA TRP A 104 29.73 11.60 2.32
C TRP A 104 29.46 10.79 1.06
N LEU A 105 28.31 11.03 0.40
CA LEU A 105 28.06 10.52 -0.94
C LEU A 105 28.61 11.55 -1.94
N GLY A 106 29.65 11.18 -2.69
CA GLY A 106 30.10 11.98 -3.81
C GLY A 106 29.09 11.90 -4.96
N ASN A 107 28.90 13.00 -5.68
CA ASN A 107 28.09 12.98 -6.90
C ASN A 107 28.81 12.08 -7.93
N GLU A 108 28.28 10.90 -8.21
CA GLU A 108 28.72 10.10 -9.35
C GLU A 108 28.03 10.68 -10.59
N GLY A 109 28.62 11.74 -11.13
CA GLY A 109 28.17 12.33 -12.38
C GLY A 109 28.48 11.40 -13.55
N MET A 110 27.46 11.11 -14.36
CA MET A 110 27.61 10.86 -15.79
C MET A 110 26.52 11.58 -16.56
#